data_AF-A0A7X6V897-F1
#
_entry.id   AF-A0A7X6V897-F1
#
_cell.length_a   1.000
_cell.length_b   1.000
_cell.length_c   1.000
_cell.angle_alpha   90.00
_cell.angle_beta   90.00
_cell.angle_gamma   90.00
#
_symmetry.space_group_name_H-M   'P 1'
#
loop_
_entity.id
_entity.type
_entity.pdbx_description
1 polymer ?
#
loop_
_entity_poly.entity_id
_entity_poly.type
_entity_poly.pdbx_seq_one_letter_code
_entity_poly.pdbx_strand_id
1 'polypeptide(L)'
;MKINKWMIFAIVTFVYCGAIQPALAQQVRAVQAQVQHVNGTVIKGKLRWLPASRKYAVISVSEGGREIEQQWSPSEVAKMQVAAPQGWQALIKQASTSPDAALPKLNSIIREYKMLQYDEAAAYYAANI
;
A
#
# COMPACT_ATOMS: atom_id res chain seq x y z
N MET A 1 -30.81 -57.79 24.07
CA MET A 1 -31.14 -57.47 25.49
C MET A 1 -30.11 -56.44 25.95
N LYS A 2 -30.37 -55.20 26.39
CA LYS A 2 -31.53 -54.32 26.53
C LYS A 2 -30.97 -52.89 26.42
N ILE A 3 -31.65 -52.02 25.68
CA ILE A 3 -31.35 -50.60 25.50
C ILE A 3 -32.17 -49.80 26.53
N ASN A 4 -31.54 -48.95 27.32
CA ASN A 4 -32.19 -47.91 28.13
C ASN A 4 -31.52 -46.58 27.69
N LYS A 5 -32.11 -45.70 26.87
CA LYS A 5 -33.27 -44.79 27.05
C LYS A 5 -33.19 -43.97 28.35
N TRP A 6 -33.53 -42.68 28.24
CA TRP A 6 -33.33 -41.57 29.20
C TRP A 6 -31.89 -41.02 29.13
N MET A 7 -31.60 -39.85 28.58
CA MET A 7 -32.24 -38.57 28.86
C MET A 7 -31.87 -37.56 27.76
N ILE A 8 -32.89 -36.97 27.16
CA ILE A 8 -32.81 -35.88 26.19
C ILE A 8 -32.39 -34.62 26.95
N PHE A 9 -31.31 -33.97 26.54
CA PHE A 9 -31.12 -32.53 26.75
C PHE A 9 -30.63 -31.91 25.45
N ALA A 10 -31.56 -31.21 24.80
CA ALA A 10 -31.30 -30.30 23.71
C ALA A 10 -30.52 -29.09 24.26
N ILE A 11 -29.33 -28.85 23.73
CA ILE A 11 -28.73 -27.52 23.74
C ILE A 11 -28.30 -27.22 22.30
N VAL A 12 -29.15 -26.43 21.65
CA VAL A 12 -28.80 -25.66 20.47
C VAL A 12 -27.78 -24.61 20.92
N THR A 13 -26.52 -24.79 20.55
CA THR A 13 -25.57 -23.67 20.56
C THR A 13 -25.05 -23.48 19.14
N PHE A 14 -25.75 -22.58 18.47
CA PHE A 14 -25.36 -21.96 17.22
C PHE A 14 -24.13 -21.08 17.51
N VAL A 15 -22.93 -21.64 17.45
CA VAL A 15 -21.71 -20.83 17.40
C VAL A 15 -21.36 -20.64 15.93
N TYR A 16 -21.93 -19.57 15.37
CA TYR A 16 -21.36 -18.89 14.21
C TYR A 16 -19.91 -18.52 14.58
N CYS A 17 -18.96 -19.39 14.24
CA CYS A 17 -17.59 -18.96 14.10
C CYS A 17 -17.56 -18.15 12.80
N GLY A 18 -18.00 -16.89 12.90
CA GLY A 18 -17.76 -15.91 11.85
C GLY A 18 -16.27 -15.93 11.60
N ALA A 19 -15.87 -16.35 10.40
CA ALA A 19 -14.51 -16.18 9.93
C ALA A 19 -14.18 -14.71 10.11
N ILE A 20 -13.36 -14.41 11.13
CA ILE A 20 -12.69 -13.14 11.27
C ILE A 20 -11.78 -13.08 10.04
N GLN A 21 -12.29 -12.52 8.95
CA GLN A 21 -11.44 -12.16 7.84
C GLN A 21 -10.43 -11.19 8.45
N PRO A 22 -9.12 -11.51 8.44
CA PRO A 22 -8.14 -10.52 8.84
C PRO A 22 -8.37 -9.34 7.89
N ALA A 23 -8.74 -8.20 8.48
CA ALA A 23 -8.83 -6.95 7.77
C ALA A 23 -7.54 -6.86 6.94
N LEU A 24 -7.71 -6.93 5.62
CA LEU A 24 -6.62 -6.82 4.68
C LEU A 24 -5.95 -5.49 5.02
N ALA A 25 -4.84 -5.56 5.75
CA ALA A 25 -3.90 -4.47 5.81
C ALA A 25 -3.58 -4.20 4.36
N GLN A 26 -4.16 -3.14 3.80
CA GLN A 26 -3.85 -2.67 2.47
C GLN A 26 -2.37 -2.32 2.53
N GLN A 27 -1.53 -3.29 2.20
CA GLN A 27 -0.09 -3.13 2.20
C GLN A 27 0.18 -2.07 1.14
N VAL A 28 0.46 -0.86 1.59
CA VAL A 28 0.92 0.24 0.74
C VAL A 28 2.09 -0.32 -0.05
N ARG A 29 1.88 -0.50 -1.36
CA ARG A 29 2.86 -1.11 -2.23
C ARG A 29 4.07 -0.20 -2.30
N ALA A 30 5.25 -0.77 -2.13
CA ALA A 30 6.48 -0.03 -2.34
C ALA A 30 6.66 0.22 -3.85
N VAL A 31 6.93 1.46 -4.21
CA VAL A 31 7.03 1.92 -5.60
C VAL A 31 8.50 2.04 -6.00
N GLN A 32 8.82 1.83 -7.27
CA GLN A 32 10.21 1.95 -7.73
C GLN A 32 10.67 3.40 -7.65
N ALA A 33 11.83 3.64 -7.04
CA ALA A 33 12.41 4.96 -6.86
C ALA A 33 13.95 4.92 -6.79
N GLN A 34 14.53 6.09 -7.02
CA GLN A 34 15.91 6.40 -6.72
C GLN A 34 15.93 7.47 -5.64
N VAL A 35 16.59 7.20 -4.52
CA VAL A 35 16.66 8.11 -3.38
C VAL A 35 18.12 8.43 -3.09
N GLN A 36 18.42 9.72 -2.93
CA GLN A 36 19.71 10.22 -2.52
C GLN A 36 19.63 10.63 -1.04
N HIS A 37 20.49 10.03 -0.25
CA HIS A 37 20.70 10.39 1.15
C HIS A 37 21.55 11.68 1.24
N VAL A 38 21.42 12.43 2.34
CA VAL A 38 22.16 13.68 2.58
C VAL A 38 23.68 13.54 2.59
N ASN A 39 24.20 12.34 2.88
CA ASN A 39 25.63 12.03 2.81
C ASN A 39 26.13 11.79 1.36
N GLY A 40 25.26 11.92 0.36
CA GLY A 40 25.58 11.70 -1.06
C GLY A 40 25.34 10.27 -1.55
N THR A 41 25.00 9.30 -0.67
CA THR A 41 24.70 7.92 -1.07
C THR A 41 23.42 7.87 -1.89
N VAL A 42 23.45 7.19 -3.04
CA VAL A 42 22.29 7.02 -3.91
C VAL A 42 21.86 5.56 -3.93
N ILE A 43 20.61 5.30 -3.59
CA ILE A 43 20.01 3.97 -3.58
C ILE A 43 18.93 3.89 -4.63
N LYS A 44 18.98 2.83 -5.44
CA LYS A 44 17.93 2.46 -6.40
C LYS A 44 17.20 1.23 -5.87
N GLY A 45 15.87 1.28 -5.85
CA GLY A 45 15.06 0.18 -5.33
C GLY A 45 13.60 0.55 -5.22
N LYS A 46 12.91 0.01 -4.23
CA LYS A 46 11.53 0.37 -3.90
C LYS A 46 11.50 1.36 -2.74
N LEU A 47 10.43 2.13 -2.66
CA LEU A 47 10.22 3.15 -1.65
C LEU A 47 8.77 3.15 -1.19
N ARG A 48 8.54 3.34 0.11
CA ARG A 48 7.20 3.58 0.64
C ARG A 48 7.26 4.54 1.83
N TRP A 49 6.19 5.30 2.02
CA TRP A 49 6.01 6.10 3.22
C TRP A 49 5.44 5.26 4.36
N LEU A 50 6.04 5.37 5.54
CA LEU A 50 5.57 4.77 6.79
C LEU A 50 4.89 5.86 7.63
N PRO A 51 3.54 5.97 7.60
CA PRO A 51 2.83 7.07 8.26
C PRO A 51 2.96 7.04 9.79
N ALA A 52 3.06 5.84 10.39
CA ALA A 52 3.16 5.69 11.84
C ALA A 52 4.48 6.25 12.39
N SER A 53 5.59 6.00 11.70
CA SER A 53 6.93 6.47 12.10
C SER A 53 7.36 7.77 11.42
N ARG A 54 6.58 8.25 10.44
CA ARG A 54 6.91 9.39 9.57
C ARG A 54 8.28 9.25 8.90
N LYS A 55 8.55 8.07 8.36
CA LYS A 55 9.80 7.74 7.67
C LYS A 55 9.55 7.15 6.30
N TYR A 56 10.53 7.27 5.42
CA TYR A 56 10.61 6.52 4.18
C TYR A 56 11.25 5.17 4.43
N ALA A 57 10.61 4.09 4.03
CA ALA A 57 11.24 2.78 3.92
C ALA A 57 11.83 2.63 2.51
N VAL A 58 13.16 2.69 2.44
CA VAL A 58 13.97 2.48 1.24
C VAL A 58 14.36 1.00 1.20
N ILE A 59 13.89 0.29 0.18
CA ILE A 59 14.10 -1.15 0.03
C ILE A 59 15.00 -1.37 -1.18
N SER A 60 16.22 -1.85 -0.96
CA SER A 60 17.18 -2.16 -2.02
C SER A 60 17.54 -3.65 -2.03
N VAL A 61 18.12 -4.12 -3.12
CA VAL A 61 18.62 -5.49 -3.23
C VAL A 61 20.14 -5.43 -3.09
N SER A 62 20.68 -6.15 -2.11
CA SER A 62 22.12 -6.30 -1.93
C SER A 62 22.74 -7.15 -3.03
N GLU A 63 24.07 -7.12 -3.14
CA GLU A 63 24.81 -7.93 -4.12
C GLU A 63 24.56 -9.44 -3.97
N GLY A 64 24.20 -9.90 -2.75
CA GLY A 64 23.81 -11.27 -2.46
C GLY A 64 22.32 -11.59 -2.72
N GLY A 65 21.58 -10.70 -3.38
CA GLY A 65 20.16 -10.89 -3.71
C GLY A 65 19.18 -10.73 -2.55
N ARG A 66 19.64 -10.30 -1.36
CA ARG A 66 18.76 -10.06 -0.20
C ARG A 66 18.17 -8.66 -0.26
N GLU A 67 16.87 -8.54 -0.04
CA GLU A 67 16.22 -7.24 0.18
C GLU A 67 16.66 -6.66 1.53
N ILE A 68 17.11 -5.40 1.52
CA ILE A 68 17.48 -4.61 2.69
C ILE A 68 16.50 -3.45 2.77
N GLU A 69 15.76 -3.36 3.86
CA GLU A 69 14.90 -2.21 4.17
C GLU A 69 15.61 -1.28 5.15
N GLN A 70 15.77 -0.02 4.75
CA GLN A 70 16.30 1.06 5.58
C GLN A 70 15.21 2.10 5.80
N GLN A 71 15.12 2.64 7.02
CA GLN A 71 14.15 3.68 7.33
C GLN A 71 14.84 5.03 7.47
N TRP A 72 14.51 5.97 6.59
CA TRP A 72 15.07 7.32 6.57
C TRP A 72 14.00 8.33 6.96
N SER A 73 14.36 9.26 7.83
CA SER A 73 13.57 10.46 8.07
C SER A 73 13.56 11.35 6.83
N PRO A 74 12.57 12.24 6.67
CA PRO A 74 12.56 13.21 5.58
C PRO A 74 13.81 14.08 5.52
N SER A 75 14.39 14.43 6.67
CA SER A 75 15.63 15.21 6.76
C SER A 75 16.87 14.48 6.25
N GLU A 76 16.83 13.14 6.16
CA GLU A 76 17.92 12.32 5.64
C GLU A 76 17.83 12.14 4.11
N VAL A 77 16.72 12.53 3.49
CA VAL A 77 16.51 12.45 2.05
C VAL A 77 16.86 13.79 1.40
N ALA A 78 17.96 13.83 0.65
CA ALA A 78 18.37 15.01 -0.11
C ALA A 78 17.59 15.15 -1.43
N LYS A 79 17.42 14.03 -2.15
CA LYS A 79 16.66 13.99 -3.39
C LYS A 79 15.92 12.66 -3.51
N MET A 80 14.76 12.70 -4.14
CA MET A 80 13.95 11.52 -4.42
C MET A 80 13.43 11.65 -5.83
N GLN A 81 13.57 10.59 -6.62
CA GLN A 81 12.98 10.46 -7.95
C GLN A 81 12.16 9.18 -7.97
N VAL A 82 10.85 9.31 -8.11
CA VAL A 82 9.93 8.16 -8.09
C VAL A 82 9.56 7.82 -9.54
N ALA A 83 9.47 6.54 -9.85
CA ALA A 83 8.98 6.10 -11.14
C ALA A 83 7.49 6.42 -11.28
N ALA A 84 7.11 6.92 -12.45
CA ALA A 84 5.71 7.22 -12.75
C ALA A 84 4.82 5.99 -12.57
N PRO A 85 3.58 6.15 -12.05
CA PRO A 85 2.61 5.08 -12.01
C PRO A 85 2.37 4.49 -13.40
N GLN A 86 2.15 3.18 -13.48
CA GLN A 86 1.89 2.52 -14.75
C GLN A 86 0.65 3.12 -15.43
N GLY A 87 0.81 3.57 -16.67
CA GLY A 87 -0.29 4.16 -17.44
C GLY A 87 -0.75 5.54 -16.94
N TRP A 88 0.07 6.25 -16.15
CA TRP A 88 -0.26 7.58 -15.61
C TRP A 88 -0.85 8.54 -16.64
N GLN A 89 -0.24 8.68 -17.81
CA GLN A 89 -0.74 9.56 -18.87
C GLN A 89 -2.11 9.12 -19.42
N ALA A 90 -2.32 7.82 -19.60
CA ALA A 90 -3.60 7.29 -20.05
C ALA A 90 -4.69 7.49 -18.98
N LEU A 91 -4.33 7.33 -17.71
CA LEU A 91 -5.25 7.56 -16.59
C LEU A 91 -5.69 9.03 -16.51
N ILE A 92 -4.77 9.99 -16.70
CA ILE A 92 -5.13 11.42 -16.74
C ILE A 92 -6.10 11.70 -17.89
N LYS A 93 -5.84 11.17 -19.09
CA LYS A 93 -6.76 11.32 -20.24
C LYS A 93 -8.12 10.68 -19.97
N GLN A 94 -8.11 9.51 -19.33
CA GLN A 94 -9.33 8.81 -18.92
C GLN A 94 -10.11 9.63 -17.89
N ALA A 95 -9.45 10.33 -16.97
CA ALA A 95 -10.10 11.17 -15.97
C ALA A 95 -10.96 12.27 -16.62
N SER A 96 -10.51 12.86 -17.73
CA SER A 96 -11.29 13.86 -18.48
C SER A 96 -12.45 13.30 -19.31
N THR A 97 -12.41 12.00 -19.66
CA THR A 97 -13.42 11.37 -20.53
C THR A 97 -14.38 10.44 -19.79
N SER A 98 -13.94 9.86 -18.68
CA SER A 98 -14.72 8.96 -17.83
C SER A 98 -14.24 9.08 -16.37
N PRO A 99 -14.62 10.18 -15.68
CA PRO A 99 -14.31 10.44 -14.28
C PRO A 99 -14.49 9.25 -13.33
N ASP A 100 -15.69 8.65 -13.34
CA ASP A 100 -16.06 7.57 -12.42
C ASP A 100 -15.18 6.33 -12.56
N ALA A 101 -14.73 6.04 -13.80
CA ALA A 101 -13.87 4.91 -14.09
C ALA A 101 -12.39 5.17 -13.73
N ALA A 102 -11.98 6.44 -13.68
CA ALA A 102 -10.61 6.84 -13.34
C ALA A 102 -10.39 6.97 -11.82
N LEU A 103 -11.42 7.43 -11.08
CA LEU A 103 -11.37 7.67 -9.65
C LEU A 103 -10.78 6.52 -8.80
N PRO A 104 -11.15 5.23 -8.97
CA PRO A 104 -10.59 4.15 -8.15
C PRO A 104 -9.08 3.95 -8.38
N LYS A 105 -8.60 4.18 -9.61
CA LYS A 105 -7.17 4.09 -9.94
C LYS A 105 -6.41 5.29 -9.38
N LEU A 106 -6.96 6.50 -9.50
CA LEU A 106 -6.39 7.71 -8.90
C LEU A 106 -6.28 7.57 -7.37
N ASN A 107 -7.34 7.09 -6.71
CA ASN A 107 -7.32 6.81 -5.26
C ASN A 107 -6.27 5.77 -4.86
N SER A 108 -6.00 4.78 -5.72
CA SER A 108 -4.94 3.82 -5.47
C SER A 108 -3.57 4.48 -5.56
N ILE A 109 -3.34 5.34 -6.55
CA ILE A 109 -2.10 6.12 -6.69
C ILE A 109 -1.91 7.05 -5.48
N ILE A 110 -2.95 7.77 -5.05
CA ILE A 110 -2.88 8.66 -3.88
C ILE A 110 -2.41 7.89 -2.63
N ARG A 111 -2.84 6.63 -2.46
CA ARG A 111 -2.41 5.79 -1.32
C ARG A 111 -0.99 5.26 -1.49
N GLU A 112 -0.65 4.73 -2.65
CA GLU A 112 0.65 4.10 -2.93
C GLU A 112 1.79 5.13 -3.00
N TYR A 113 1.49 6.29 -3.58
CA TYR A 113 2.41 7.41 -3.73
C TYR A 113 2.28 8.44 -2.61
N LYS A 114 1.65 8.10 -1.48
CA LYS A 114 1.45 9.02 -0.37
C LYS A 114 2.78 9.57 0.14
N MET A 115 2.92 10.89 0.22
CA MET A 115 4.17 11.61 0.53
C MET A 115 5.29 11.30 -0.47
N LEU A 116 4.94 10.87 -1.68
CA LEU A 116 5.82 10.61 -2.82
C LEU A 116 5.34 11.48 -3.98
N GLN A 117 6.20 11.73 -4.98
CA GLN A 117 5.98 12.76 -6.03
C GLN A 117 4.63 12.77 -6.78
N TYR A 118 3.83 11.69 -6.77
CA TYR A 118 2.61 11.56 -7.59
C TYR A 118 1.30 11.59 -6.81
N ASP A 119 1.30 11.64 -5.48
CA ASP A 119 0.04 11.70 -4.72
C ASP A 119 -0.69 13.03 -4.91
N GLU A 120 0.01 14.17 -4.83
CA GLU A 120 -0.59 15.49 -4.99
C GLU A 120 -1.22 15.65 -6.37
N ALA A 121 -0.52 15.23 -7.42
CA ALA A 121 -1.04 15.28 -8.78
C ALA A 121 -2.28 14.38 -8.92
N ALA A 122 -2.24 13.16 -8.37
CA ALA A 122 -3.40 12.27 -8.41
C ALA A 122 -4.59 12.80 -7.60
N ALA A 123 -4.34 13.43 -6.45
CA ALA A 123 -5.36 14.08 -5.64
C ALA A 123 -5.99 15.28 -6.37
N TYR A 124 -5.16 16.08 -7.06
CA TYR A 124 -5.66 17.18 -7.89
C TYR A 124 -6.61 16.68 -8.97
N TYR A 125 -6.24 15.65 -9.74
CA TYR A 125 -7.15 15.10 -10.75
C TYR A 125 -8.40 14.48 -10.12
N ALA A 126 -8.27 13.74 -9.02
CA ALA A 126 -9.42 13.14 -8.35
C ALA A 126 -10.43 14.17 -7.79
N ALA A 127 -9.96 15.37 -7.44
CA ALA A 127 -10.81 16.45 -6.92
C ALA A 127 -11.47 17.32 -8.01
N ASN A 128 -10.97 17.26 -9.26
CA ASN A 128 -11.39 18.13 -10.37
C ASN A 128 -12.10 17.36 -11.50
N ILE A 129 -12.61 16.16 -11.22
CA ILE A 129 -13.33 15.30 -12.17
C ILE A 129 -14.80 15.16 -11.81
#